data_AF-A0A833WMS6-F1
#
_entry.id   AF-A0A833WMS6-F1
#
_cell.length_a   1.000
_cell.length_b   1.000
_cell.length_c   1.000
_cell.angle_alpha   90.00
_cell.angle_beta   90.00
_cell.angle_gamma   90.00
#
_symmetry.space_group_name_H-M   'P 1'
#
loop_
_entity.id
_entity.type
_entity.pdbx_description
1 polymer ?
#
loop_
_entity_poly.entity_id
_entity_poly.type
_entity_poly.pdbx_seq_one_letter_code
_entity_poly.pdbx_strand_id
1 'polypeptide(L)'
;MYVTRRLSEYRRDPSKLSTPPPTAPNSGYMVIMDTALETEETCCWGLCDSNEVKKLPFPQNKTLFVSHSDHPIYELLFIPVLDEPLSSNRYYVIHAKGRSKGQACMCATEEDKIKSIFGDYVRYVKPKAFDPTNVYQQVEICNVPSSGFYANSVLPNCYPPSFLREKCWTAAHSTPSNYLNEEIYVLQHDFRAILGRNLLPGESWR
;
A
#
# COMPACT_ATOMS: atom_id res chain seq x y z
N MET A 1 -10.18 4.13 -15.01
CA MET A 1 -9.01 3.89 -15.92
C MET A 1 -7.73 4.23 -15.17
N TYR A 2 -6.73 3.35 -15.17
CA TYR A 2 -5.46 3.62 -14.46
C TYR A 2 -4.42 4.28 -15.37
N VAL A 3 -3.68 5.21 -14.79
CA VAL A 3 -2.54 5.85 -15.45
C VAL A 3 -1.26 5.39 -14.79
N THR A 4 -0.42 4.71 -15.56
CA THR A 4 0.90 4.30 -15.10
C THR A 4 1.86 5.49 -15.07
N ARG A 5 2.57 5.64 -13.96
CA ARG A 5 3.57 6.69 -13.74
C ARG A 5 4.80 6.10 -13.06
N ARG A 6 5.99 6.58 -13.41
CA ARG A 6 7.25 6.10 -12.83
C ARG A 6 7.49 6.75 -11.47
N LEU A 7 8.00 6.00 -10.51
CA LEU A 7 8.29 6.52 -9.18
C LEU A 7 9.38 7.61 -9.24
N SER A 8 10.39 7.47 -10.11
CA SER A 8 11.45 8.47 -10.31
C SER A 8 10.93 9.83 -10.76
N GLU A 9 9.81 9.89 -11.49
CA GLU A 9 9.19 11.17 -11.90
C GLU A 9 8.73 12.00 -10.69
N TYR A 10 8.15 11.35 -9.68
CA TYR A 10 7.71 12.00 -8.45
C TYR A 10 8.87 12.33 -7.51
N ARG A 11 9.96 11.57 -7.55
CA ARG A 11 11.19 11.89 -6.82
C ARG A 11 11.83 13.17 -7.34
N ARG A 12 11.85 13.34 -8.67
CA ARG A 12 12.40 14.52 -9.33
C ARG A 12 11.51 15.75 -9.17
N ASP A 13 10.19 15.55 -9.25
CA ASP A 13 9.22 16.63 -9.16
C ASP A 13 8.04 16.23 -8.26
N PRO A 14 8.14 16.48 -6.94
CA PRO A 14 7.09 16.17 -5.98
C PRO A 14 5.78 16.91 -6.23
N SER A 15 5.80 18.05 -6.95
CA SER A 15 4.58 18.83 -7.22
C SER A 15 3.55 18.03 -8.03
N LYS A 16 4.02 17.06 -8.83
CA LYS A 16 3.17 16.16 -9.63
C LYS A 16 2.30 15.25 -8.78
N LEU A 17 2.63 15.02 -7.51
CA LEU A 17 1.83 14.18 -6.61
C LEU A 17 0.42 14.73 -6.39
N SER A 18 0.25 16.05 -6.52
CA SER A 18 -1.04 16.73 -6.37
C SER A 18 -1.86 16.78 -7.67
N THR A 19 -1.36 16.19 -8.75
CA THR A 19 -2.10 16.13 -10.02
C THR A 19 -3.32 15.19 -9.86
N PRO A 20 -4.55 15.65 -10.14
CA PRO A 20 -5.72 14.78 -10.06
C PRO A 20 -5.62 13.65 -11.11
N PRO A 21 -6.18 12.46 -10.84
CA PRO A 21 -6.26 11.39 -11.84
C PRO A 21 -7.19 11.78 -13.00
N PRO A 22 -7.22 11.03 -14.12
CA PRO A 22 -8.12 11.31 -15.24
C PRO A 22 -9.59 11.40 -14.81
N THR A 23 -10.41 12.19 -15.50
CA THR A 23 -11.82 12.45 -15.11
C THR A 23 -12.76 11.24 -15.22
N ALA A 24 -12.27 10.07 -15.65
CA ALA A 24 -13.09 8.87 -15.73
C ALA A 24 -13.40 8.34 -14.31
N PRO A 25 -14.63 7.87 -14.01
CA PRO A 25 -14.93 7.25 -12.73
C PRO A 25 -14.00 6.07 -12.41
N ASN A 26 -13.69 5.85 -11.13
CA ASN A 26 -12.81 4.78 -10.68
C ASN A 26 -11.46 4.81 -11.42
N SER A 27 -10.93 6.02 -11.61
CA SER A 27 -9.60 6.23 -12.14
C SER A 27 -8.59 6.32 -11.02
N GLY A 28 -7.33 6.14 -11.36
CA GLY A 28 -6.27 6.25 -10.37
C GLY A 28 -4.90 6.18 -10.99
N TYR A 29 -3.89 6.33 -10.14
CA TYR A 29 -2.50 6.20 -10.51
C TYR A 29 -1.98 4.80 -10.19
N MET A 30 -1.23 4.23 -11.11
CA MET A 30 -0.39 3.06 -10.87
C MET A 30 1.07 3.52 -10.88
N VAL A 31 1.67 3.62 -9.71
CA VAL A 31 3.07 4.02 -9.55
C VAL A 31 3.95 2.78 -9.66
N ILE A 32 4.88 2.80 -10.60
CA ILE A 32 5.82 1.71 -10.81
C ILE A 32 7.23 2.16 -10.43
N MET A 33 7.93 1.33 -9.67
CA MET A 33 9.36 1.48 -9.48
C MET A 33 10.05 1.16 -10.80
N ASP A 34 10.78 2.13 -11.34
CA ASP A 34 11.51 2.02 -12.60
C ASP A 34 12.99 1.70 -12.36
N THR A 35 13.61 1.01 -13.33
CA THR A 35 14.98 0.47 -13.24
C THR A 35 16.04 1.52 -12.91
N ALA A 36 15.84 2.77 -13.32
CA ALA A 36 16.74 3.87 -12.97
C ALA A 36 16.78 4.09 -11.45
N LEU A 37 15.62 4.09 -10.79
CA LEU A 37 15.53 4.21 -9.34
C LEU A 37 16.06 2.95 -8.64
N GLU A 38 15.78 1.76 -9.19
CA GLU A 38 16.31 0.49 -8.64
C GLU A 38 17.83 0.47 -8.61
N THR A 39 18.50 1.14 -9.56
CA THR A 39 19.96 1.23 -9.62
C THR A 39 20.52 2.36 -8.74
N GLU A 40 19.76 3.43 -8.53
CA GLU A 40 20.15 4.56 -7.66
C GLU A 40 19.98 4.26 -6.17
N GLU A 41 19.01 3.42 -5.79
CA GLU A 41 18.80 2.99 -4.38
C GLU A 41 19.79 1.93 -3.91
N THR A 42 20.68 1.44 -4.79
CA THR A 42 21.82 0.62 -4.40
C THR A 42 22.93 1.48 -3.78
N CYS A 43 23.20 1.34 -2.49
CA CYS A 43 24.34 1.99 -1.86
C CYS A 43 25.65 1.22 -2.14
N CYS A 44 26.80 1.88 -1.91
CA CYS A 44 28.13 1.28 -2.10
C CYS A 44 28.43 0.77 -3.52
N TRP A 45 28.19 1.57 -4.58
CA TRP A 45 28.49 1.19 -5.98
C TRP A 45 27.88 -0.15 -6.43
N GLY A 46 26.66 -0.47 -6.00
CA GLY A 46 26.03 -1.75 -6.35
C GLY A 46 26.28 -2.88 -5.34
N LEU A 47 27.04 -2.65 -4.26
CA LEU A 47 27.45 -3.70 -3.31
C LEU A 47 26.51 -3.83 -2.10
N CYS A 48 25.63 -2.86 -1.88
CA CYS A 48 24.70 -2.86 -0.76
C CYS A 48 23.31 -2.45 -1.26
N ASP A 49 22.42 -3.42 -1.42
CA ASP A 49 21.03 -3.15 -1.76
C ASP A 49 20.31 -2.58 -0.52
N SER A 50 19.98 -1.28 -0.54
CA SER A 50 18.98 -0.75 0.39
C SER A 50 17.64 -0.84 -0.29
N ASN A 51 16.90 -1.91 0.01
CA ASN A 51 15.53 -2.10 -0.48
C ASN A 51 14.50 -1.35 0.37
N GLU A 52 14.95 -0.46 1.25
CA GLU A 52 14.13 0.26 2.21
C GLU A 52 13.38 1.41 1.53
N VAL A 53 12.06 1.39 1.62
CA VAL A 53 11.22 2.46 1.09
C VAL A 53 11.11 3.56 2.13
N LYS A 54 11.73 4.72 1.87
CA LYS A 54 11.78 5.84 2.82
C LYS A 54 10.74 6.93 2.57
N LYS A 55 10.11 6.94 1.40
CA LYS A 55 9.25 8.04 0.95
C LYS A 55 8.05 7.52 0.19
N LEU A 56 6.91 8.21 0.35
CA LEU A 56 5.71 8.01 -0.47
C LEU A 56 5.87 8.62 -1.87
N PRO A 57 5.14 8.15 -2.89
CA PRO A 57 4.18 7.05 -2.84
C PRO A 57 4.87 5.68 -2.86
N PHE A 58 4.16 4.66 -2.37
CA PHE A 58 4.60 3.27 -2.50
C PHE A 58 4.48 2.79 -3.96
N PRO A 59 5.38 1.91 -4.45
CA PRO A 59 5.25 1.29 -5.77
C PRO A 59 4.23 0.13 -5.76
N GLN A 60 3.44 0.00 -6.84
CA GLN A 60 2.43 -1.05 -7.01
C GLN A 60 2.93 -2.27 -7.81
N ASN A 61 4.11 -2.19 -8.43
CA ASN A 61 4.76 -3.33 -9.09
C ASN A 61 5.70 -4.12 -8.17
N LYS A 62 5.66 -3.86 -6.86
CA LYS A 62 6.46 -4.55 -5.85
C LYS A 62 5.58 -4.92 -4.67
N THR A 63 5.82 -6.10 -4.12
CA THR A 63 5.34 -6.44 -2.77
C THR A 63 6.23 -5.73 -1.75
N LEU A 64 5.61 -5.13 -0.75
CA LEU A 64 6.31 -4.50 0.37
C LEU A 64 6.26 -5.41 1.60
N PHE A 65 7.43 -5.67 2.16
CA PHE A 65 7.62 -6.27 3.48
C PHE A 65 7.51 -5.16 4.51
N VAL A 66 6.41 -5.16 5.26
CA VAL A 66 6.17 -4.23 6.36
C VAL A 66 6.58 -4.90 7.66
N SER A 67 7.46 -4.23 8.40
CA SER A 67 7.98 -4.73 9.67
C SER A 67 7.87 -3.67 10.76
N HIS A 68 7.58 -4.13 11.97
CA HIS A 68 7.63 -3.38 13.21
C HIS A 68 8.12 -4.33 14.31
N SER A 69 8.83 -3.82 15.32
CA SER A 69 9.53 -4.64 16.33
C SER A 69 8.66 -5.69 17.02
N ASP A 70 7.37 -5.37 17.21
CA ASP A 70 6.41 -6.20 17.95
C ASP A 70 5.50 -7.06 17.06
N HIS A 71 5.69 -7.01 15.74
CA HIS A 71 4.82 -7.68 14.77
C HIS A 71 5.60 -8.58 13.81
N PRO A 72 4.98 -9.66 13.30
CA PRO A 72 5.57 -10.42 12.21
C PRO A 72 5.68 -9.53 10.95
N ILE A 73 6.58 -9.91 10.04
CA ILE A 73 6.71 -9.23 8.75
C ILE A 73 5.46 -9.54 7.91
N TYR A 74 4.83 -8.50 7.38
CA TYR A 74 3.68 -8.60 6.50
C TYR A 74 4.07 -8.33 5.04
N GLU A 75 3.69 -9.23 4.14
CA GLU A 75 3.82 -9.02 2.69
C GLU A 75 2.54 -8.34 2.15
N LEU A 76 2.65 -7.07 1.76
CA LEU A 76 1.51 -6.19 1.46
C LEU A 76 1.65 -5.48 0.11
N LEU A 77 0.51 -5.16 -0.50
CA LEU A 77 0.37 -4.22 -1.60
C LEU A 77 -0.35 -2.98 -1.10
N PHE A 78 0.17 -1.81 -1.46
CA PHE A 78 -0.45 -0.53 -1.16
C PHE A 78 -1.02 0.05 -2.46
N ILE A 79 -2.34 0.10 -2.56
CA ILE A 79 -3.06 0.59 -3.74
C ILE A 79 -3.54 2.01 -3.45
N PRO A 80 -3.10 3.05 -4.18
CA PRO A 80 -3.61 4.40 -3.98
C PRO A 80 -5.13 4.43 -4.13
N VAL A 81 -5.80 5.21 -3.28
CA VAL A 81 -7.26 5.37 -3.36
C VAL A 81 -7.63 6.00 -4.71
N LEU A 82 -8.76 5.57 -5.25
CA LEU A 82 -9.26 6.02 -6.56
C LEU A 82 -9.79 7.43 -6.49
N ASP A 83 -9.77 8.09 -7.65
CA ASP A 83 -10.29 9.44 -7.86
C ASP A 83 -9.65 10.50 -6.94
N GLU A 84 -8.50 10.18 -6.32
CA GLU A 84 -7.70 11.07 -5.49
C GLU A 84 -6.27 11.25 -6.04
N PRO A 85 -5.64 12.42 -5.81
CA PRO A 85 -4.23 12.63 -6.11
C PRO A 85 -3.34 11.81 -5.16
N LEU A 86 -2.15 11.42 -5.61
CA LEU A 86 -1.19 10.66 -4.78
C LEU A 86 -0.74 11.41 -3.52
N SER A 87 -0.82 12.75 -3.52
CA SER A 87 -0.52 13.57 -2.35
C SER A 87 -1.52 13.38 -1.20
N SER A 88 -2.66 12.73 -1.41
CA SER A 88 -3.56 12.37 -0.31
C SER A 88 -2.95 11.30 0.60
N ASN A 89 -1.96 10.54 0.12
CA ASN A 89 -1.31 9.44 0.82
C ASN A 89 -2.30 8.39 1.35
N ARG A 90 -3.47 8.26 0.70
CA ARG A 90 -4.47 7.27 1.06
C ARG A 90 -4.29 6.01 0.25
N TYR A 91 -4.39 4.87 0.93
CA TYR A 91 -4.17 3.56 0.33
C TYR A 91 -5.21 2.56 0.82
N TYR A 92 -5.57 1.63 -0.07
CA TYR A 92 -6.04 0.30 0.32
C TYR A 92 -4.82 -0.58 0.57
N VAL A 93 -4.82 -1.31 1.69
CA VAL A 93 -3.74 -2.23 2.05
C VAL A 93 -4.21 -3.65 1.81
N ILE A 94 -3.55 -4.37 0.92
CA ILE A 94 -3.94 -5.73 0.51
C ILE A 94 -2.86 -6.72 0.93
N HIS A 95 -3.26 -7.86 1.48
CA HIS A 95 -2.32 -8.95 1.72
C HIS A 95 -1.85 -9.56 0.40
N ALA A 96 -0.53 -9.53 0.16
CA ALA A 96 0.07 -10.13 -1.03
C ALA A 96 0.19 -11.66 -0.92
N LYS A 97 0.19 -12.19 0.31
CA LYS A 97 0.43 -13.61 0.61
C LYS A 97 -0.31 -14.06 1.87
N GLY A 98 -0.29 -15.38 2.09
CA GLY A 98 -0.87 -16.03 3.24
C GLY A 98 -2.36 -16.33 3.07
N ARG A 99 -3.02 -16.70 4.17
CA ARG A 99 -4.45 -17.10 4.17
C ARG A 99 -5.39 -15.98 3.72
N SER A 100 -4.97 -14.73 3.91
CA SER A 100 -5.74 -13.55 3.53
C SER A 100 -5.30 -12.96 2.18
N LYS A 101 -4.53 -13.69 1.35
CA LYS A 101 -4.05 -13.19 0.06
C LYS A 101 -5.21 -12.60 -0.77
N GLY A 102 -5.01 -11.38 -1.27
CA GLY A 102 -5.98 -10.65 -2.08
C GLY A 102 -7.10 -9.96 -1.29
N GLN A 103 -7.12 -10.11 0.04
CA GLN A 103 -8.06 -9.41 0.92
C GLN A 103 -7.50 -8.07 1.39
N ALA A 104 -8.37 -7.08 1.46
CA ALA A 104 -8.07 -5.76 1.97
C ALA A 104 -8.16 -5.74 3.50
N CYS A 105 -7.19 -5.10 4.13
CA CYS A 105 -7.19 -4.83 5.54
C CYS A 105 -8.33 -3.87 5.90
N MET A 106 -8.84 -4.00 7.12
CA MET A 106 -9.96 -3.21 7.62
C MET A 106 -9.50 -2.32 8.77
N CYS A 107 -9.93 -1.06 8.76
CA CYS A 107 -9.93 -0.24 9.95
C CYS A 107 -10.94 -0.81 10.96
N ALA A 108 -10.55 -0.80 12.22
CA ALA A 108 -11.43 -1.10 13.33
C ALA A 108 -12.24 0.14 13.72
N THR A 109 -13.42 -0.07 14.26
CA THR A 109 -14.34 0.98 14.69
C THR A 109 -14.33 1.12 16.23
N GLU A 110 -15.06 2.10 16.77
CA GLU A 110 -15.27 2.18 18.22
C GLU A 110 -15.97 0.94 18.80
N GLU A 111 -16.79 0.23 18.02
CA GLU A 111 -17.45 -1.01 18.46
C GLU A 111 -16.46 -2.14 18.69
N ASP A 112 -15.30 -2.09 18.02
CA ASP A 112 -14.20 -3.04 18.18
C ASP A 112 -13.31 -2.71 19.39
N LYS A 113 -13.53 -1.57 20.05
CA LYS A 113 -12.81 -1.14 21.24
C LYS A 113 -13.37 -1.84 22.47
N ILE A 114 -12.53 -2.61 23.14
CA ILE A 114 -12.86 -3.19 24.44
C ILE A 114 -12.30 -2.30 25.53
N LYS A 115 -13.19 -1.87 26.41
CA LYS A 115 -12.82 -1.23 27.66
C LYS A 115 -12.48 -2.27 28.70
N SER A 116 -11.34 -2.12 29.36
CA SER A 116 -10.87 -3.01 30.43
C SER A 116 -10.23 -2.20 31.54
N ILE A 117 -10.22 -2.75 32.75
CA ILE A 117 -9.53 -2.15 33.91
C ILE A 117 -8.01 -2.05 33.72
N PHE A 118 -7.45 -2.81 32.77
CA PHE A 118 -6.02 -2.80 32.42
C PHE A 118 -5.68 -1.89 31.23
N GLY A 119 -6.62 -1.06 30.80
CA GLY A 119 -6.50 -0.21 29.63
C GLY A 119 -7.34 -0.69 28.46
N ASP A 120 -7.76 0.27 27.63
CA ASP A 120 -8.57 0.01 26.45
C ASP A 120 -7.70 -0.64 25.36
N TYR A 121 -8.24 -1.65 24.68
CA TYR A 121 -7.61 -2.23 23.50
C TYR A 121 -8.61 -2.39 22.36
N VAL A 122 -8.13 -2.28 21.13
CA VAL A 122 -8.98 -2.43 19.93
C VAL A 122 -8.75 -3.83 19.36
N ARG A 123 -9.84 -4.57 19.15
CA ARG A 123 -9.82 -5.91 18.58
C ARG A 123 -9.23 -5.91 17.17
N TYR A 124 -8.62 -7.03 16.82
CA TYR A 124 -8.21 -7.30 15.45
C TYR A 124 -9.44 -7.52 14.57
N VAL A 125 -9.55 -6.74 13.49
CA VAL A 125 -10.57 -6.92 12.46
C VAL A 125 -9.96 -7.68 11.29
N LYS A 126 -10.60 -8.80 10.94
CA LYS A 126 -10.13 -9.65 9.83
C LYS A 126 -10.24 -8.91 8.49
N PRO A 127 -9.25 -9.07 7.59
CA PRO A 127 -9.33 -8.62 6.21
C PRO A 127 -10.59 -9.15 5.51
N LYS A 128 -11.11 -8.36 4.56
CA LYS A 128 -12.29 -8.70 3.75
C LYS A 128 -11.94 -8.65 2.26
N ALA A 129 -12.85 -9.14 1.42
CA ALA A 129 -12.70 -8.98 -0.03
C ALA A 129 -12.50 -7.49 -0.36
N PHE A 130 -11.58 -7.20 -1.28
CA PHE A 130 -11.31 -5.82 -1.71
C PHE A 130 -12.58 -5.19 -2.28
N ASP A 131 -12.99 -4.07 -1.70
CA ASP A 131 -14.15 -3.30 -2.11
C ASP A 131 -13.73 -1.82 -2.14
N PRO A 132 -13.55 -1.23 -3.34
CA PRO A 132 -13.09 0.14 -3.47
C PRO A 132 -14.09 1.16 -2.92
N THR A 133 -15.37 0.80 -2.80
CA THR A 133 -16.41 1.65 -2.21
C THR A 133 -16.41 1.63 -0.69
N ASN A 134 -15.72 0.66 -0.09
CA ASN A 134 -15.66 0.49 1.36
C ASN A 134 -14.60 1.40 1.98
N VAL A 135 -15.04 2.52 2.55
CA VAL A 135 -14.15 3.51 3.17
C VAL A 135 -13.37 2.94 4.37
N TYR A 136 -13.87 1.91 5.05
CA TYR A 136 -13.13 1.25 6.14
C TYR A 136 -11.89 0.47 5.66
N GLN A 137 -11.75 0.22 4.35
CA GLN A 137 -10.55 -0.38 3.77
C GLN A 137 -9.45 0.64 3.46
N GLN A 138 -9.73 1.94 3.65
CA GLN A 138 -8.81 3.02 3.35
C GLN A 138 -8.06 3.46 4.60
N VAL A 139 -6.75 3.66 4.46
CA VAL A 139 -5.87 4.24 5.47
C VAL A 139 -5.09 5.39 4.87
N GLU A 140 -4.83 6.42 5.66
CA GLU A 140 -3.86 7.44 5.33
C GLU A 140 -2.50 7.01 5.88
N ILE A 141 -1.46 7.08 5.06
CA ILE A 141 -0.09 6.77 5.48
C ILE A 141 0.67 8.07 5.68
N CYS A 142 1.30 8.20 6.85
CA CYS A 142 2.10 9.35 7.20
C CYS A 142 3.56 8.93 7.38
N ASN A 143 4.47 9.80 6.96
CA ASN A 143 5.90 9.59 7.17
C ASN A 143 6.31 10.10 8.55
N VAL A 144 7.15 9.34 9.25
CA VAL A 144 7.90 9.81 10.41
C VAL A 144 9.30 10.16 9.92
N PRO A 145 9.69 11.45 9.94
CA PRO A 145 10.99 11.87 9.45
C PRO A 145 12.12 11.05 10.06
N SER A 146 12.90 10.39 9.20
CA SER A 146 14.05 9.55 9.58
C SER A 146 13.71 8.32 10.44
N SER A 147 12.46 7.88 10.53
CA SER A 147 12.08 6.74 11.41
C SER A 147 11.07 5.75 10.82
N GLY A 148 10.44 6.03 9.68
CA GLY A 148 9.54 5.10 9.01
C GLY A 148 8.16 5.72 8.75
N PHE A 149 7.10 4.96 9.02
CA PHE A 149 5.73 5.38 8.75
C PHE A 149 4.79 5.08 9.92
N TYR A 150 3.60 5.66 9.86
CA TYR A 150 2.45 5.28 10.66
C TYR A 150 1.19 5.43 9.81
N ALA A 151 0.10 4.76 10.20
CA ALA A 151 -1.17 4.91 9.53
C ALA A 151 -2.19 5.64 10.42
N ASN A 152 -3.10 6.39 9.79
CA ASN A 152 -4.33 6.87 10.36
C ASN A 152 -5.52 6.20 9.65
N SER A 153 -6.67 6.11 10.32
CA SER A 153 -7.91 5.83 9.61
C SER A 153 -8.38 7.09 8.88
N VAL A 154 -8.95 6.91 7.68
CA VAL A 154 -9.58 8.01 6.94
C VAL A 154 -10.86 8.49 7.63
N LEU A 155 -11.55 7.59 8.35
CA LEU A 155 -12.77 7.91 9.07
C LEU A 155 -12.48 8.38 10.50
N PRO A 156 -13.25 9.35 11.02
CA PRO A 156 -13.15 9.74 12.42
C PRO A 156 -13.54 8.57 13.33
N ASN A 157 -12.91 8.50 14.52
CA ASN A 157 -13.16 7.47 15.52
C ASN A 157 -12.99 6.03 14.99
N CYS A 158 -12.11 5.86 14.00
CA CYS A 158 -11.70 4.56 13.51
C CYS A 158 -10.20 4.40 13.71
N TYR A 159 -9.76 3.15 13.78
CA TYR A 159 -8.38 2.78 14.04
C TYR A 159 -7.84 2.00 12.84
N PRO A 160 -6.64 2.31 12.34
CA PRO A 160 -6.04 1.52 11.27
C PRO A 160 -5.81 0.06 11.69
N PRO A 161 -5.54 -0.84 10.72
CA PRO A 161 -5.14 -2.22 10.99
C PRO A 161 -4.04 -2.27 12.05
N SER A 162 -4.14 -3.23 12.99
CA SER A 162 -3.33 -3.23 14.22
C SER A 162 -1.82 -3.10 13.96
N PHE A 163 -1.30 -3.80 12.96
CA PHE A 163 0.12 -3.80 12.60
C PHE A 163 0.59 -2.51 11.90
N LEU A 164 -0.32 -1.60 11.51
CA LEU A 164 -0.01 -0.27 10.96
C LEU A 164 -0.30 0.86 11.94
N ARG A 165 -0.93 0.56 13.08
CA ARG A 165 -1.33 1.54 14.10
C ARG A 165 -0.14 2.03 14.92
N GLU A 166 0.80 1.14 15.18
CA GLU A 166 2.06 1.49 15.83
C GLU A 166 2.87 2.43 14.92
N LYS A 167 3.58 3.37 15.54
CA LYS A 167 4.40 4.33 14.79
C LYS A 167 5.74 3.71 14.44
N CYS A 168 6.36 4.24 13.39
CA CYS A 168 7.71 3.88 12.96
C CYS A 168 7.84 2.44 12.42
N TRP A 169 6.78 1.90 11.80
CA TRP A 169 6.96 0.71 10.98
C TRP A 169 7.74 1.05 9.72
N THR A 170 8.51 0.10 9.22
CA THR A 170 9.34 0.26 8.02
C THR A 170 8.78 -0.59 6.89
N ALA A 171 9.05 -0.18 5.66
CA ALA A 171 8.68 -0.93 4.47
C ALA A 171 9.94 -1.18 3.63
N ALA A 172 10.10 -2.40 3.15
CA ALA A 172 11.13 -2.75 2.20
C ALA A 172 10.51 -3.49 1.02
N HIS A 173 10.99 -3.27 -0.20
CA HIS A 173 10.58 -4.08 -1.34
C HIS A 173 11.50 -5.28 -1.52
N SER A 174 11.11 -6.23 -2.37
CA SER A 174 12.04 -7.29 -2.77
C SER A 174 13.14 -6.77 -3.70
N THR A 175 14.35 -7.31 -3.56
CA THR A 175 15.45 -7.03 -4.51
C THR A 175 15.19 -7.73 -5.85
N PRO A 176 15.73 -7.22 -6.98
CA PRO A 176 15.61 -7.85 -8.29
C PRO A 176 16.15 -9.29 -8.33
N SER A 177 17.11 -9.65 -7.49
CA SER A 177 17.65 -11.02 -7.38
C SER A 177 16.64 -12.02 -6.84
N ASN A 178 15.67 -11.55 -6.05
CA ASN A 178 14.77 -12.42 -5.28
C ASN A 178 13.48 -12.74 -6.04
N TYR A 179 13.18 -12.01 -7.12
CA TYR A 179 12.00 -12.21 -7.94
C TYR A 179 12.39 -12.27 -9.41
N LEU A 180 12.16 -13.43 -10.04
CA LEU A 180 12.32 -13.55 -11.49
C LEU A 180 11.34 -12.60 -12.18
N ASN A 181 11.69 -12.06 -13.35
CA ASN A 181 10.83 -11.14 -14.13
C ASN A 181 9.38 -11.63 -14.24
N GLU A 182 9.16 -12.95 -14.30
CA GLU A 182 7.83 -13.57 -14.32
C GLU A 182 6.96 -13.22 -13.10
N GLU A 183 7.54 -13.14 -11.91
CA GLU A 183 6.78 -12.80 -10.70
C GLU A 183 6.36 -11.33 -10.68
N ILE A 184 7.11 -10.42 -11.32
CA ILE A 184 6.70 -9.01 -11.50
C ILE A 184 5.46 -8.95 -12.40
N TYR A 185 5.44 -9.72 -13.50
CA TYR A 185 4.26 -9.83 -14.36
C TYR A 185 3.07 -10.42 -13.61
N VAL A 186 3.29 -11.42 -12.75
CA VAL A 186 2.26 -12.00 -11.90
C VAL A 186 1.73 -10.97 -10.89
N LEU A 187 2.57 -10.14 -10.27
CA LEU A 187 2.11 -9.10 -9.34
C LEU A 187 1.30 -8.01 -10.05
N GLN A 188 1.72 -7.59 -11.25
CA GLN A 188 0.94 -6.66 -12.06
C GLN A 188 -0.39 -7.27 -12.52
N HIS A 189 -0.39 -8.56 -12.87
CA HIS A 189 -1.58 -9.31 -13.23
C HIS A 189 -2.52 -9.48 -12.03
N ASP A 190 -2.01 -9.86 -10.86
CA ASP A 190 -2.77 -9.99 -9.62
C ASP A 190 -3.37 -8.65 -9.19
N PHE A 191 -2.60 -7.56 -9.29
CA PHE A 191 -3.08 -6.20 -9.04
C PHE A 191 -4.22 -5.84 -10.00
N ARG A 192 -4.03 -6.05 -11.31
CA ARG A 192 -5.09 -5.83 -12.32
C ARG A 192 -6.29 -6.74 -12.10
N ALA A 193 -6.11 -7.98 -11.64
CA ALA A 193 -7.18 -8.91 -11.37
C ALA A 193 -7.96 -8.55 -10.09
N ILE A 194 -7.29 -8.02 -9.06
CA ILE A 194 -7.93 -7.47 -7.85
C ILE A 194 -8.79 -6.27 -8.23
N LEU A 195 -8.26 -5.37 -9.05
CA LEU A 195 -8.98 -4.19 -9.51
C LEU A 195 -10.12 -4.54 -10.48
N GLY A 196 -9.84 -5.39 -11.48
CA GLY A 196 -10.80 -5.79 -12.51
C GLY A 196 -11.99 -6.56 -11.96
N ARG A 197 -11.80 -7.39 -10.93
CA ARG A 197 -12.91 -8.10 -10.26
C ARG A 197 -13.87 -7.20 -9.51
N ASN A 198 -13.40 -6.05 -9.03
CA ASN A 198 -14.16 -5.22 -8.09
C ASN A 198 -14.53 -3.83 -8.64
N LEU A 199 -14.01 -3.43 -9.81
CA LEU A 199 -14.28 -2.12 -10.45
C LEU A 199 -15.09 -2.20 -11.75
N LEU A 200 -15.28 -3.39 -12.31
CA LEU A 200 -16.10 -3.58 -13.51
C LEU A 200 -17.26 -4.52 -13.17
N PRO A 201 -18.51 -4.02 -13.05
CA PRO A 201 -19.66 -4.89 -13.06
C PRO A 201 -19.82 -5.44 -14.48
N GLY A 202 -19.38 -6.67 -14.73
CA GLY A 202 -19.92 -7.48 -15.83
C GLY A 202 -19.09 -7.69 -17.09
N GLU A 203 -17.75 -7.73 -17.04
CA GLU A 203 -17.00 -8.34 -18.16
C GLU A 203 -16.31 -9.64 -17.72
N SER A 204 -16.88 -10.75 -18.17
CA SER A 204 -16.27 -12.07 -18.11
C SER A 204 -15.08 -12.11 -19.08
N TRP A 205 -13.87 -12.21 -18.55
CA TRP A 205 -12.69 -12.50 -19.37
C TRP A 205 -12.70 -13.99 -19.71
N ARG A 206 -13.15 -14.34 -20.93
CA ARG A 206 -12.76 -15.58 -21.61
C ARG A 206 -11.49 -15.31 -22.40
#